data_AF-A0A497LWP1-F1
#
_entry.id   AF-A0A497LWP1-F1
#
_cell.length_a   1.000
_cell.length_b   1.000
_cell.length_c   1.000
_cell.angle_alpha   90.00
_cell.angle_beta   90.00
_cell.angle_gamma   90.00
#
_symmetry.space_group_name_H-M   'P 1'
#
loop_
_entity.id
_entity.type
_entity.pdbx_description
1 polymer ?
#
loop_
_entity_poly.entity_id
_entity_poly.type
_entity_poly.pdbx_seq_one_letter_code
_entity_poly.pdbx_strand_id
1 'polypeptide(L)'
;MVMVLQISMFRFSKKDKKIGRQIAEKFLKIKREEQGFPLLSFRELYKIFNKKEEITLFKKILKINPRNYGVKTPFYGISPVPKDIVSIKNQTYKKGRAIKKVDTQYLPKRTYLAFKKMNKIIQEEIGRSLNIVSGYRSPAYQLLLFLYFLEENKWNLRKTLKKVALPGWSEHGYSKRQGIDFAPKTYCKMED
;
A
#
# COMPACT_ATOMS: atom_id res chain seq x y z
N MET A 1 7.82 38.32 -15.71
CA MET A 1 7.04 37.41 -16.57
C MET A 1 7.38 35.98 -16.16
N VAL A 2 6.57 35.34 -15.32
CA VAL A 2 6.85 33.96 -14.85
C VAL A 2 6.41 33.01 -15.95
N MET A 3 7.36 32.38 -16.64
CA MET A 3 7.08 31.27 -17.54
C MET A 3 6.43 30.14 -16.73
N VAL A 4 5.11 30.01 -16.86
CA VAL A 4 4.40 28.80 -16.43
C VAL A 4 4.84 27.71 -17.40
N LEU A 5 5.87 26.97 -17.03
CA LEU A 5 6.22 25.70 -17.68
C LEU A 5 4.95 24.85 -17.69
N GLN A 6 4.36 24.72 -18.88
CA GLN A 6 3.21 23.87 -19.12
C GLN A 6 3.69 22.43 -18.97
N ILE A 7 3.72 21.93 -17.73
CA ILE A 7 4.08 20.54 -17.42
C ILE A 7 3.08 19.67 -18.17
N SER A 8 3.56 19.00 -19.22
CA SER A 8 2.73 18.05 -19.95
C SER A 8 2.26 16.99 -18.95
N MET A 9 0.94 16.96 -18.70
CA MET A 9 0.40 15.99 -17.77
C MET A 9 0.62 14.60 -18.35
N PHE A 10 1.16 13.68 -17.53
CA PHE A 10 1.28 12.28 -17.88
C PHE A 10 -0.07 11.71 -18.36
N ARG A 11 -0.08 11.05 -19.52
CA ARG A 11 -1.27 10.43 -20.11
C ARG A 11 -1.02 8.95 -20.38
N PHE A 12 -2.01 8.12 -20.06
CA PHE A 12 -2.03 6.70 -20.37
C PHE A 12 -2.76 6.45 -21.70
N SER A 13 -2.15 5.67 -22.60
CA SER A 13 -2.76 5.27 -23.87
C SER A 13 -3.89 4.25 -23.66
N LYS A 14 -4.75 4.03 -24.67
CA LYS A 14 -5.75 2.95 -24.63
C LYS A 14 -5.11 1.58 -24.37
N LYS A 15 -3.91 1.33 -24.92
CA LYS A 15 -3.13 0.11 -24.69
C LYS A 15 -2.70 0.00 -23.23
N ASP A 16 -2.15 1.06 -22.64
CA ASP A 16 -1.77 1.10 -21.22
C ASP A 16 -2.98 0.76 -20.33
N LYS A 17 -4.14 1.33 -20.64
CA LYS A 17 -5.39 1.09 -19.89
C LYS A 17 -5.82 -0.37 -19.93
N LYS A 18 -5.82 -0.98 -21.12
CA LYS A 18 -6.17 -2.40 -21.31
C LYS A 18 -5.22 -3.32 -20.52
N ILE A 19 -3.91 -3.06 -20.57
CA ILE A 19 -2.91 -3.85 -19.86
C ILE A 19 -3.08 -3.69 -18.34
N GLY A 20 -3.28 -2.47 -17.85
CA GLY A 20 -3.46 -2.25 -16.41
C GLY A 20 -4.69 -2.94 -15.85
N ARG A 21 -5.81 -2.99 -16.58
CA ARG A 21 -6.97 -3.78 -16.17
C ARG A 21 -6.63 -5.26 -15.97
N GLN A 22 -5.94 -5.86 -16.95
CA GLN A 22 -5.52 -7.27 -16.86
C GLN A 22 -4.58 -7.52 -15.67
N ILE A 23 -3.65 -6.59 -15.42
CA ILE A 23 -2.77 -6.65 -14.24
C ILE A 23 -3.59 -6.56 -12.95
N ALA A 24 -4.54 -5.62 -12.85
CA ALA A 24 -5.37 -5.42 -11.67
C ALA A 24 -6.23 -6.65 -11.36
N GLU A 25 -6.87 -7.25 -12.37
CA GLU A 25 -7.65 -8.49 -12.25
C GLU A 25 -6.78 -9.65 -11.76
N LYS A 26 -5.62 -9.86 -12.38
CA LYS A 26 -4.67 -10.91 -11.98
C LYS A 26 -4.15 -10.67 -10.56
N PHE A 27 -3.81 -9.43 -10.21
CA PHE A 27 -3.39 -9.05 -8.86
C PHE A 27 -4.45 -9.39 -7.82
N LEU A 28 -5.72 -9.07 -8.06
CA LEU A 28 -6.81 -9.40 -7.12
C LEU A 28 -6.98 -10.92 -6.94
N LYS A 29 -6.81 -11.70 -8.00
CA LYS A 29 -6.84 -13.17 -7.92
C LYS A 29 -5.71 -13.69 -7.01
N ILE A 30 -4.48 -13.30 -7.31
CA ILE A 30 -3.30 -13.76 -6.55
C ILE A 30 -3.39 -13.32 -5.09
N LYS A 31 -3.78 -12.07 -4.82
CA LYS A 31 -3.91 -11.55 -3.45
C LYS A 31 -4.88 -12.37 -2.59
N ARG A 32 -5.90 -13.00 -3.17
CA ARG A 32 -6.83 -13.88 -2.44
C ARG A 32 -6.24 -15.25 -2.11
N GLU A 33 -5.29 -15.71 -2.91
CA GLU A 33 -4.74 -17.07 -2.85
C GLU A 33 -3.42 -17.11 -2.06
N GLU A 34 -2.60 -16.05 -2.10
CA GLU A 34 -1.24 -16.06 -1.55
C GLU A 34 -1.10 -15.29 -0.22
N GLN A 35 -0.48 -15.94 0.77
CA GLN A 35 0.04 -15.27 1.96
C GLN A 35 1.40 -14.62 1.64
N GLY A 36 1.68 -13.43 2.21
CA GLY A 36 2.99 -12.78 2.06
C GLY A 36 3.12 -11.82 0.89
N PHE A 37 2.06 -11.65 0.10
CA PHE A 37 2.02 -10.70 -1.02
C PHE A 37 2.47 -9.25 -0.67
N PRO A 38 2.24 -8.71 0.55
CA PRO A 38 2.81 -7.41 0.94
C PRO A 38 4.34 -7.32 0.97
N LEU A 39 5.05 -8.45 0.91
CA LEU A 39 6.52 -8.53 0.90
C LEU A 39 7.11 -8.67 -0.52
N LEU A 40 6.29 -8.63 -1.56
CA LEU A 40 6.70 -8.87 -2.94
C LEU A 40 7.91 -7.99 -3.35
N SER A 41 8.98 -8.58 -3.85
CA SER A 41 10.10 -7.85 -4.45
C SER A 41 9.80 -7.48 -5.91
N PHE A 42 10.53 -6.52 -6.48
CA PHE A 42 10.43 -6.23 -7.92
C PHE A 42 10.84 -7.43 -8.78
N ARG A 43 11.80 -8.24 -8.32
CA ARG A 43 12.21 -9.47 -9.01
C ARG A 43 11.05 -10.45 -9.09
N GLU A 44 10.33 -10.67 -8.00
CA GLU A 44 9.16 -11.55 -7.97
C GLU A 44 8.00 -10.96 -8.77
N LEU A 45 7.76 -9.64 -8.66
CA LEU A 45 6.77 -8.94 -9.47
C LEU A 45 6.98 -9.22 -10.96
N TYR A 46 8.21 -9.08 -11.46
CA TYR A 46 8.52 -9.30 -12.88
C TYR A 46 8.56 -10.78 -13.29
N LYS A 47 8.62 -11.72 -12.34
CA LYS A 47 8.37 -13.14 -12.63
C LYS A 47 6.88 -13.40 -12.85
N ILE A 48 6.03 -12.77 -12.02
CA ILE A 48 4.57 -12.90 -12.10
C ILE A 48 4.00 -12.17 -13.33
N PHE A 49 4.51 -10.97 -13.61
CA PHE A 49 4.10 -10.07 -14.69
C PHE A 49 5.29 -9.83 -15.61
N ASN A 50 5.54 -10.80 -16.47
CA ASN A 50 6.77 -10.91 -17.27
C ASN A 50 6.60 -10.43 -18.71
N LYS A 51 5.40 -10.05 -19.15
CA LYS A 51 5.19 -9.58 -20.52
C LYS A 51 5.85 -8.22 -20.69
N LYS A 52 6.47 -8.00 -21.85
CA LYS A 52 7.18 -6.75 -22.18
C LYS A 52 6.30 -5.51 -21.95
N GLU A 53 5.02 -5.60 -22.30
CA GLU A 53 4.05 -4.53 -22.14
C GLU A 53 3.72 -4.22 -20.67
N GLU A 54 3.60 -5.24 -19.82
CA GLU A 54 3.35 -5.09 -18.38
C GLU A 54 4.54 -4.37 -17.71
N ILE A 55 5.74 -4.86 -18.00
CA ILE A 55 7.00 -4.27 -17.51
C ILE A 55 7.14 -2.83 -18.00
N THR A 56 6.78 -2.55 -19.25
CA THR A 56 6.80 -1.20 -19.81
C THR A 56 5.82 -0.28 -19.07
N LEU A 57 4.61 -0.75 -18.76
CA LEU A 57 3.63 0.01 -17.98
C LEU A 57 4.12 0.28 -16.55
N PHE A 58 4.71 -0.71 -15.88
CA PHE A 58 5.31 -0.51 -14.55
C PHE A 58 6.40 0.56 -14.57
N LYS A 59 7.33 0.50 -15.53
CA LYS A 59 8.40 1.50 -15.68
C LYS A 59 7.82 2.90 -15.96
N LYS A 60 6.76 2.99 -16.77
CA LYS A 60 6.02 4.24 -17.02
C LYS A 60 5.46 4.83 -15.73
N ILE A 61 4.79 4.03 -14.90
CA ILE A 61 4.20 4.47 -13.63
C ILE A 61 5.29 4.94 -12.65
N LEU A 62 6.40 4.21 -12.55
CA LEU A 62 7.50 4.55 -11.65
C LEU A 62 8.21 5.88 -12.01
N LYS A 63 8.08 6.35 -13.25
CA LYS A 63 8.61 7.65 -13.70
C LYS A 63 7.69 8.83 -13.38
N ILE A 64 6.46 8.59 -12.90
CA ILE A 64 5.56 9.67 -12.52
C ILE A 64 6.14 10.40 -11.30
N ASN A 65 6.25 11.72 -11.39
CA ASN A 65 6.57 12.57 -10.24
C ASN A 65 5.27 13.10 -9.61
N PRO A 66 4.87 12.62 -8.41
CA PRO A 66 3.68 13.08 -7.71
C PRO A 66 3.62 14.58 -7.44
N ARG A 67 4.78 15.26 -7.35
CA ARG A 67 4.83 16.72 -7.10
C ARG A 67 4.15 17.52 -8.22
N ASN A 68 4.23 17.02 -9.46
CA ASN A 68 3.54 17.62 -10.62
C ASN A 68 2.00 17.58 -10.47
N TYR A 69 1.48 16.84 -9.50
CA TYR A 69 0.06 16.67 -9.21
C TYR A 69 -0.33 17.27 -7.85
N GLY A 70 0.56 18.01 -7.19
CA GLY A 70 0.31 18.68 -5.91
C GLY A 70 0.57 17.83 -4.67
N VAL A 71 1.20 16.66 -4.80
CA VAL A 71 1.62 15.85 -3.65
C VAL A 71 2.81 16.52 -2.96
N LYS A 72 2.66 16.78 -1.65
CA LYS A 72 3.68 17.48 -0.83
C LYS A 72 4.52 16.55 0.04
N THR A 73 4.14 15.28 0.18
CA THR A 73 4.89 14.32 0.99
C THR A 73 6.32 14.16 0.45
N PRO A 74 7.32 13.95 1.32
CA PRO A 74 8.68 13.71 0.86
C PRO A 74 8.79 12.35 0.17
N PHE A 75 9.79 12.22 -0.70
CA PHE A 75 10.18 10.94 -1.25
C PHE A 75 11.07 10.23 -0.24
N TYR A 76 10.65 9.05 0.22
CA TYR A 76 11.35 8.24 1.22
C TYR A 76 12.35 7.25 0.60
N GLY A 77 12.30 7.07 -0.72
CA GLY A 77 13.14 6.12 -1.43
C GLY A 77 12.51 4.74 -1.61
N ILE A 78 13.11 3.96 -2.51
CA ILE A 78 12.73 2.57 -2.78
C ILE A 78 13.81 1.68 -2.18
N SER A 79 13.46 0.92 -1.14
CA SER A 79 14.37 0.03 -0.44
C SER A 79 13.86 -1.42 -0.48
N PRO A 80 14.75 -2.42 -0.36
CA PRO A 80 14.33 -3.81 -0.23
C PRO A 80 13.56 -4.04 1.07
N VAL A 81 12.87 -5.18 1.16
CA VAL A 81 12.19 -5.61 2.38
C VAL A 81 13.18 -5.68 3.54
N PRO A 82 12.85 -5.12 4.72
CA PRO A 82 13.70 -5.24 5.91
C PRO A 82 13.94 -6.69 6.27
N LYS A 83 15.18 -7.03 6.64
CA LYS A 83 15.54 -8.40 7.05
C LYS A 83 14.89 -8.81 8.37
N ASP A 84 14.57 -7.84 9.23
CA ASP A 84 14.02 -8.02 10.57
C ASP A 84 12.48 -7.88 10.60
N ILE A 85 11.80 -8.24 9.51
CA ILE A 85 10.35 -8.10 9.43
C ILE A 85 9.62 -9.20 10.23
N VAL A 86 8.63 -8.78 11.00
CA VAL A 86 7.80 -9.66 11.84
C VAL A 86 6.44 -9.83 11.17
N SER A 87 6.01 -11.09 10.98
CA SER A 87 4.66 -11.41 10.51
C SER A 87 3.66 -11.40 11.67
N ILE A 88 2.57 -10.67 11.51
CA ILE A 88 1.50 -10.50 12.50
C ILE A 88 0.26 -11.18 11.95
N LYS A 89 -0.01 -12.38 12.45
CA LYS A 89 -1.05 -13.29 11.97
C LYS A 89 -2.23 -13.34 12.94
N ASN A 90 -3.35 -13.90 12.48
CA ASN A 90 -4.50 -14.28 13.32
C ASN A 90 -5.12 -13.13 14.14
N GLN A 91 -4.94 -11.89 13.69
CA GLN A 91 -5.68 -10.76 14.21
C GLN A 91 -7.15 -10.87 13.80
N THR A 92 -8.05 -10.51 14.70
CA THR A 92 -9.49 -10.52 14.45
C THR A 92 -10.13 -9.26 15.02
N TYR A 93 -11.19 -8.80 14.39
CA TYR A 93 -12.03 -7.72 14.91
C TYR A 93 -13.50 -8.12 14.87
N LYS A 94 -14.26 -7.62 15.84
CA LYS A 94 -15.72 -7.79 15.88
C LYS A 94 -16.37 -6.67 15.06
N LYS A 95 -17.24 -7.01 14.09
CA LYS A 95 -18.10 -6.07 13.36
C LYS A 95 -19.55 -6.50 13.53
N GLY A 96 -20.29 -5.81 14.40
CA GLY A 96 -21.61 -6.27 14.83
C GLY A 96 -21.52 -7.62 15.55
N ARG A 97 -22.27 -8.63 15.10
CA ARG A 97 -22.21 -10.00 15.64
C ARG A 97 -21.10 -10.86 15.01
N ALA A 98 -20.50 -10.43 13.90
CA ALA A 98 -19.51 -11.22 13.18
C ALA A 98 -18.08 -10.96 13.68
N ILE A 99 -17.28 -12.03 13.77
CA ILE A 99 -15.82 -11.96 13.94
C ILE A 99 -15.20 -12.00 12.54
N LYS A 100 -14.39 -11.01 12.21
CA LYS A 100 -13.66 -10.93 10.94
C LYS A 100 -12.17 -11.08 11.18
N LYS A 101 -11.50 -11.81 10.29
CA LYS A 101 -10.04 -11.94 10.28
C LYS A 101 -9.42 -10.72 9.60
N VAL A 102 -8.33 -10.23 10.16
CA VAL A 102 -7.45 -9.26 9.48
C VAL A 102 -6.40 -10.05 8.73
N ASP A 103 -6.13 -9.66 7.49
CA ASP A 103 -5.04 -10.23 6.69
C ASP A 103 -3.71 -10.14 7.44
N THR A 104 -2.81 -11.09 7.20
CA THR A 104 -1.46 -11.07 7.79
C THR A 104 -0.78 -9.74 7.51
N GLN A 105 -0.41 -9.04 8.57
CA GLN A 105 0.33 -7.79 8.49
C GLN A 105 1.81 -8.02 8.79
N TYR A 106 2.63 -7.03 8.45
CA TYR A 106 4.07 -7.10 8.64
C TYR A 106 4.57 -5.80 9.26
N LEU A 107 5.54 -5.86 10.17
CA LEU A 107 6.21 -4.66 10.68
C LEU A 107 7.69 -4.96 10.90
N PRO A 108 8.61 -3.99 10.73
CA PRO A 108 9.97 -4.10 11.24
C PRO A 108 9.96 -4.43 12.74
N LYS A 109 10.92 -5.23 13.21
CA LYS A 109 10.94 -5.73 14.60
C LYS A 109 10.86 -4.60 15.62
N ARG A 110 11.64 -3.53 15.43
CA ARG A 110 11.62 -2.36 16.32
C ARG A 110 10.22 -1.74 16.42
N THR A 111 9.56 -1.56 15.28
CA THR A 111 8.20 -1.00 15.22
C THR A 111 7.18 -1.92 15.89
N TYR A 112 7.28 -3.23 15.66
CA TYR A 112 6.39 -4.22 16.29
C TYR A 112 6.53 -4.23 17.82
N LEU A 113 7.76 -4.16 18.34
CA LEU A 113 8.00 -4.11 19.78
C LEU A 113 7.42 -2.84 20.42
N ALA A 114 7.58 -1.69 19.74
CA ALA A 114 6.97 -0.44 20.18
C ALA A 114 5.43 -0.53 20.20
N PHE A 115 4.83 -1.08 19.15
CA PHE A 115 3.39 -1.33 19.09
C PHE A 115 2.92 -2.23 20.24
N LYS A 116 3.64 -3.34 20.52
CA LYS A 116 3.29 -4.24 21.64
C LYS A 116 3.27 -3.52 22.98
N LYS A 117 4.28 -2.67 23.25
CA LYS A 117 4.35 -1.89 24.49
C LYS A 117 3.17 -0.93 24.60
N MET A 118 2.91 -0.16 23.55
CA MET A 118 1.79 0.77 23.48
C MET A 118 0.45 0.04 23.68
N ASN A 119 0.21 -1.04 22.95
CA ASN A 119 -1.07 -1.75 22.98
C ASN A 119 -1.31 -2.50 24.31
N LYS A 120 -0.24 -2.89 25.02
CA LYS A 120 -0.35 -3.42 26.39
C LYS A 120 -0.86 -2.35 27.35
N ILE A 121 -0.29 -1.15 27.30
CA ILE A 121 -0.70 -0.02 28.15
C ILE A 121 -2.16 0.38 27.86
N ILE A 122 -2.56 0.49 26.59
CA ILE A 122 -3.96 0.77 26.20
C ILE A 122 -4.91 -0.26 26.81
N GLN A 123 -4.53 -1.54 26.84
CA GLN A 123 -5.35 -2.59 27.43
C GLN A 123 -5.45 -2.49 28.95
N GLU A 124 -4.35 -2.13 29.61
CA GLU A 124 -4.29 -1.98 31.07
C GLU A 124 -5.04 -0.73 31.55
N GLU A 125 -4.93 0.39 30.83
CA GLU A 125 -5.50 1.68 31.26
C GLU A 125 -6.96 1.87 30.86
N ILE A 126 -7.35 1.44 29.65
CA ILE A 126 -8.71 1.70 29.12
C ILE A 126 -9.48 0.44 28.74
N GLY A 127 -8.92 -0.74 29.00
CA GLY A 127 -9.59 -2.02 28.72
C GLY A 127 -9.78 -2.32 27.22
N ARG A 128 -9.11 -1.59 26.32
CA ARG A 128 -9.24 -1.72 24.86
C ARG A 128 -7.94 -2.22 24.22
N SER A 129 -8.05 -2.68 22.97
CA SER A 129 -6.91 -3.14 22.19
C SER A 129 -7.08 -2.73 20.73
N LEU A 130 -5.96 -2.46 20.07
CA LEU A 130 -5.88 -2.19 18.64
C LEU A 130 -5.41 -3.44 17.88
N ASN A 131 -5.91 -3.57 16.66
CA ASN A 131 -5.33 -4.38 15.60
C ASN A 131 -4.54 -3.48 14.66
N ILE A 132 -3.50 -4.04 14.06
CA ILE A 132 -2.83 -3.46 12.91
C ILE A 132 -3.60 -3.93 11.68
N VAL A 133 -4.21 -2.99 10.95
CA VAL A 133 -4.97 -3.28 9.72
C VAL A 133 -4.16 -2.98 8.45
N SER A 134 -3.12 -2.17 8.57
CA SER A 134 -2.09 -2.05 7.54
C SER A 134 -0.72 -1.78 8.16
N GLY A 135 0.24 -2.67 7.91
CA GLY A 135 1.64 -2.49 8.29
C GLY A 135 2.54 -2.12 7.11
N TYR A 136 3.71 -2.75 7.07
CA TYR A 136 4.69 -2.66 6.01
C TYR A 136 4.13 -3.15 4.66
N ARG A 137 4.51 -2.42 3.60
CA ARG A 137 4.19 -2.73 2.20
C ARG A 137 5.45 -2.55 1.36
N SER A 138 5.88 -3.59 0.66
CA SER A 138 7.02 -3.46 -0.24
C SER A 138 6.74 -2.46 -1.37
N PRO A 139 7.79 -1.82 -1.95
CA PRO A 139 7.59 -0.94 -3.10
C PRO A 139 6.92 -1.61 -4.31
N ALA A 140 7.17 -2.90 -4.56
CA ALA A 140 6.54 -3.61 -5.65
C ALA A 140 5.05 -3.90 -5.37
N TYR A 141 4.71 -4.23 -4.12
CA TYR A 141 3.31 -4.35 -3.70
C TYR A 141 2.59 -2.99 -3.80
N GLN A 142 3.24 -1.91 -3.37
CA GLN A 142 2.69 -0.56 -3.48
C GLN A 142 2.44 -0.15 -4.95
N LEU A 143 3.26 -0.62 -5.89
CA LEU A 143 3.04 -0.39 -7.32
C LEU A 143 1.76 -1.07 -7.83
N LEU A 144 1.54 -2.33 -7.45
CA LEU A 144 0.32 -3.06 -7.80
C LEU A 144 -0.92 -2.42 -7.15
N LEU A 145 -0.82 -2.03 -5.89
CA LEU A 145 -1.89 -1.33 -5.18
C LEU A 145 -2.24 0.00 -5.88
N PHE A 146 -1.22 0.78 -6.25
CA PHE A 146 -1.43 2.02 -6.98
C PHE A 146 -2.11 1.78 -8.33
N LEU A 147 -1.68 0.78 -9.10
CA LEU A 147 -2.26 0.43 -10.39
C LEU A 147 -3.71 -0.04 -10.24
N TYR A 148 -4.01 -0.86 -9.24
CA TYR A 148 -5.39 -1.24 -8.90
C TYR A 148 -6.27 -0.01 -8.66
N PHE A 149 -5.83 0.91 -7.80
CA PHE A 149 -6.60 2.14 -7.54
C PHE A 149 -6.61 3.11 -8.74
N LEU A 150 -5.66 3.01 -9.66
CA LEU A 150 -5.68 3.75 -10.91
C LEU A 150 -6.81 3.23 -11.82
N GLU A 151 -6.97 1.91 -11.96
CA GLU A 151 -8.12 1.31 -12.67
C GLU A 151 -9.45 1.70 -11.99
N GLU A 152 -9.56 1.55 -10.67
CA GLU A 152 -10.78 1.91 -9.90
C GLU A 152 -11.18 3.39 -10.08
N ASN A 153 -10.18 4.27 -10.19
CA ASN A 153 -10.40 5.69 -10.45
C ASN A 153 -10.50 6.03 -11.95
N LYS A 154 -10.77 5.03 -12.82
CA LYS A 154 -10.95 5.19 -14.28
C LYS A 154 -9.75 5.88 -14.93
N TRP A 155 -8.55 5.54 -14.48
CA TRP A 155 -7.27 6.10 -14.95
C TRP A 155 -7.10 7.61 -14.68
N ASN A 156 -7.81 8.15 -13.70
CA ASN A 156 -7.61 9.52 -13.25
C ASN A 156 -6.43 9.60 -12.26
N LEU A 157 -5.25 9.91 -12.79
CA LEU A 157 -4.01 9.98 -12.02
C LEU A 157 -4.07 10.96 -10.83
N ARG A 158 -4.64 12.16 -11.03
CA ARG A 158 -4.78 13.16 -9.95
C ARG A 158 -5.68 12.64 -8.83
N LYS A 159 -6.80 11.99 -9.16
CA LYS A 159 -7.71 11.38 -8.18
C LYS A 159 -7.04 10.23 -7.44
N THR A 160 -6.27 9.39 -8.13
CA THR A 160 -5.55 8.27 -7.53
C THR A 160 -4.48 8.75 -6.55
N LEU A 161 -3.67 9.74 -6.94
CA LEU A 161 -2.58 10.28 -6.11
C LEU A 161 -3.07 10.94 -4.82
N LYS A 162 -4.34 11.37 -4.75
CA LYS A 162 -4.96 11.84 -3.50
C LYS A 162 -5.27 10.72 -2.50
N LYS A 163 -5.39 9.48 -2.97
CA LYS A 163 -5.81 8.31 -2.17
C LYS A 163 -4.67 7.33 -1.90
N VAL A 164 -3.73 7.21 -2.84
CA VAL A 164 -2.70 6.18 -2.82
C VAL A 164 -1.38 6.74 -3.30
N ALA A 165 -0.35 6.59 -2.48
CA ALA A 165 1.00 6.99 -2.82
C ALA A 165 1.64 6.04 -3.85
N LEU A 166 2.55 6.59 -4.67
CA LEU A 166 3.44 5.80 -5.51
C LEU A 166 4.50 5.07 -4.67
N PRO A 167 5.15 4.03 -5.22
CA PRO A 167 6.33 3.41 -4.61
C PRO A 167 7.38 4.44 -4.21
N GLY A 168 7.85 4.35 -2.96
CA GLY A 168 8.81 5.28 -2.37
C GLY A 168 8.24 6.61 -1.86
N TRP A 169 6.93 6.85 -2.00
CA TRP A 169 6.25 8.03 -1.45
C TRP A 169 5.31 7.69 -0.27
N SER A 170 5.31 6.43 0.19
CA SER A 170 4.49 5.95 1.30
C SER A 170 5.37 5.59 2.51
N GLU A 171 4.99 6.04 3.70
CA GLU A 171 5.60 5.61 4.96
C GLU A 171 5.38 4.11 5.23
N HIS A 172 4.33 3.49 4.67
CA HIS A 172 4.17 2.04 4.75
C HIS A 172 5.31 1.26 4.08
N GLY A 173 5.97 1.86 3.08
CA GLY A 173 7.12 1.27 2.39
C GLY A 173 8.48 1.73 2.91
N TYR A 174 8.53 2.44 4.05
CA TYR A 174 9.76 3.00 4.58
C TYR A 174 9.95 2.63 6.06
N SER A 175 10.68 1.54 6.31
CA SER A 175 10.83 0.94 7.64
C SER A 175 11.47 1.84 8.69
N LYS A 176 12.31 2.80 8.28
CA LYS A 176 12.94 3.78 9.21
C LYS A 176 11.94 4.77 9.79
N ARG A 177 10.79 4.97 9.13
CA ARG A 177 9.66 5.80 9.60
C ARG A 177 8.35 5.10 9.22
N GLN A 178 8.17 3.90 9.78
CA GLN A 178 7.12 2.97 9.39
C GLN A 178 5.71 3.53 9.68
N GLY A 179 4.91 3.69 8.64
CA GLY A 179 3.46 3.97 8.76
C GLY A 179 2.69 2.72 9.22
N ILE A 180 1.70 2.93 10.08
CA ILE A 180 0.82 1.87 10.60
C ILE A 180 -0.61 2.39 10.67
N ASP A 181 -1.55 1.64 10.11
CA ASP A 181 -2.98 1.90 10.28
C ASP A 181 -3.54 0.95 11.34
N PHE A 182 -4.30 1.51 12.29
CA PHE A 182 -4.94 0.76 13.37
C PHE A 182 -6.45 0.70 13.20
N ALA A 183 -7.05 -0.35 13.76
CA ALA A 183 -8.48 -0.38 14.04
C ALA A 183 -8.71 -1.01 15.42
N PRO A 184 -9.73 -0.59 16.18
CA PRO A 184 -10.08 -1.27 17.43
C PRO A 184 -10.37 -2.76 17.20
N LYS A 185 -9.97 -3.63 18.14
CA LYS A 185 -10.38 -5.05 18.14
C LYS A 185 -11.91 -5.21 18.23
N THR A 186 -12.58 -4.26 18.86
CA THR A 186 -14.03 -4.15 18.87
C THR A 186 -14.45 -2.97 17.99
N TYR A 187 -14.86 -3.25 16.76
CA TYR A 187 -15.49 -2.22 15.92
C TYR A 187 -16.94 -2.07 16.39
N CYS A 188 -17.15 -1.17 17.34
CA CYS A 188 -18.44 -0.50 17.47
C CYS A 188 -18.48 0.55 16.36
N LYS A 189 -19.54 0.57 15.56
CA LYS A 189 -19.79 1.72 14.68
C LYS A 189 -19.72 2.94 15.60
N MET A 190 -18.78 3.85 15.38
CA MET A 190 -18.92 5.16 16.02
C MET A 190 -20.28 5.67 15.55
N GLU A 191 -21.15 5.96 16.50
CA GLU A 191 -22.47 6.52 16.21
C GLU A 191 -22.25 7.74 15.30
N ASP A 192 -23.03 7.79 14.22
CA ASP A 192 -23.01 8.88 13.25
C ASP A 192 -23.43 10.20 13.92
#